data_AF-A0A9D2XID2-F1
#
_entry.id   AF-A0A9D2XID2-F1
#
_cell.length_a   1.000
_cell.length_b   1.000
_cell.length_c   1.000
_cell.angle_alpha   90.00
_cell.angle_beta   90.00
_cell.angle_gamma   90.00
#
_symmetry.space_group_name_H-M   'P 1'
#
loop_
_entity.id
_entity.type
_entity.pdbx_description
1 polymer ?
#
loop_
_entity_poly.entity_id
_entity_poly.type
_entity_poly.pdbx_seq_one_letter_code
_entity_poly.pdbx_strand_id
1 'polypeptide(L)'
;MLRQVMVKDFSNFTNRIKFRFATKPTTDSLHMLRNEQWKRVRSILTPSFSAAKMKEMAPLINTAADALMNNLNVHAESGEAFDIHRCFGCFTMDVIASVAFGN
;
A
#
# COMPACT_ATOMS: atom_id res chain seq x y z
N MET A 1 -7.94 13.56 22.22
CA MET A 1 -8.66 13.98 20.99
C MET A 1 -8.57 12.96 19.86
N LEU A 2 -7.37 12.54 19.42
CA LEU A 2 -7.21 11.63 18.27
C LEU A 2 -8.00 10.31 18.35
N ARG A 3 -7.95 9.62 19.50
CA ARG A 3 -8.74 8.39 19.71
C ARG A 3 -10.26 8.62 19.64
N GLN A 4 -10.72 9.79 20.05
CA GLN A 4 -12.14 10.15 19.97
C GLN A 4 -12.56 10.18 18.50
N VAL A 5 -11.81 10.88 17.65
CA VAL A 5 -12.10 11.04 16.22
C VAL A 5 -11.90 9.74 15.42
N MET A 6 -10.78 9.04 15.63
CA MET A 6 -10.39 7.90 14.78
C MET A 6 -10.99 6.56 15.20
N VAL A 7 -11.55 6.46 16.42
CA VAL A 7 -12.06 5.18 16.97
C VAL A 7 -13.48 5.33 17.48
N LYS A 8 -13.70 6.19 18.49
CA LYS A 8 -15.03 6.28 19.15
C LYS A 8 -16.10 6.85 18.22
N ASP A 9 -15.79 7.96 17.56
CA ASP A 9 -16.72 8.72 16.73
C ASP A 9 -16.40 8.56 15.23
N PHE A 10 -15.65 7.51 14.86
CA PHE A 10 -15.16 7.33 13.49
C PHE A 10 -16.26 7.34 12.43
N SER A 11 -17.46 6.85 12.77
CA SER A 11 -18.64 6.88 11.89
C SER A 11 -18.99 8.29 11.40
N ASN A 12 -18.67 9.32 12.18
CA ASN A 12 -18.90 10.73 11.81
C ASN A 12 -17.82 11.30 10.88
N PHE A 13 -16.67 10.62 10.76
CA PHE A 13 -15.46 11.11 10.07
C PHE A 13 -14.95 10.13 9.01
N THR A 14 -15.84 9.36 8.38
CA THR A 14 -15.48 8.33 7.39
C THR A 14 -14.93 8.89 6.06
N ASN A 15 -15.34 10.10 5.69
CA ASN A 15 -14.98 10.72 4.41
C ASN A 15 -13.67 11.50 4.49
N ARG A 16 -12.78 11.34 3.49
CA ARG A 16 -11.53 12.10 3.37
C ARG A 16 -11.70 13.39 2.56
N ILE A 17 -10.67 14.24 2.63
CA ILE A 17 -10.57 15.48 1.84
C ILE A 17 -10.67 15.13 0.36
N LYS A 18 -11.51 15.86 -0.39
CA LYS A 18 -11.61 15.71 -1.84
C LYS A 18 -10.34 16.24 -2.50
N PHE A 19 -9.67 15.38 -3.26
CA PHE A 19 -8.62 15.83 -4.16
C PHE A 19 -9.26 16.47 -5.41
N ARG A 20 -9.11 17.80 -5.56
CA ARG A 20 -9.79 18.60 -6.60
C ARG A 20 -9.47 18.16 -8.04
N PHE A 21 -8.31 17.54 -8.26
CA PHE A 21 -7.85 17.14 -9.58
C PHE A 21 -7.90 15.62 -9.81
N ALA A 22 -8.58 14.87 -8.94
CA ALA A 22 -8.72 13.43 -9.14
C ALA A 22 -9.68 13.14 -10.30
N THR A 23 -9.22 12.34 -11.25
CA THR A 23 -10.03 11.79 -12.35
C THR A 23 -10.17 10.28 -12.19
N LYS A 24 -10.96 9.62 -13.03
CA LYS A 24 -11.00 8.16 -13.06
C LYS A 24 -9.65 7.61 -13.57
N PRO A 25 -9.16 6.47 -13.01
CA PRO A 25 -9.81 5.62 -12.01
C PRO A 25 -9.62 6.06 -10.54
N THR A 26 -8.83 7.11 -10.27
CA THR A 26 -8.49 7.55 -8.90
C THR A 26 -9.72 7.90 -8.06
N THR A 27 -10.75 8.50 -8.66
CA THR A 27 -12.01 8.82 -7.95
C THR A 27 -12.74 7.58 -7.42
N ASP A 28 -12.51 6.41 -8.02
CA ASP A 28 -13.17 5.15 -7.67
C ASP A 28 -12.36 4.36 -6.62
N SER A 29 -11.20 4.90 -6.19
CA SER A 29 -10.35 4.30 -5.16
C SER A 29 -10.98 4.36 -3.77
N LEU A 30 -10.72 3.36 -2.93
CA LEU A 30 -11.32 3.22 -1.60
C LEU A 30 -11.20 4.48 -0.73
N HIS A 31 -10.11 5.25 -0.83
CA HIS A 31 -9.91 6.46 -0.01
C HIS A 31 -10.69 7.70 -0.49
N MET A 32 -11.25 7.66 -1.71
CA MET A 32 -12.01 8.75 -2.34
C MET A 32 -13.52 8.49 -2.33
N LEU A 33 -13.94 7.22 -2.26
CA LEU A 33 -15.33 6.84 -2.09
C LEU A 33 -15.91 7.44 -0.80
N ARG A 34 -17.23 7.67 -0.80
CA ARG A 34 -17.92 8.30 0.32
C ARG A 34 -19.05 7.44 0.87
N ASN A 35 -19.34 7.62 2.15
CA ASN A 35 -20.52 7.07 2.83
C ASN A 35 -20.73 5.56 2.56
N GLU A 36 -21.91 5.15 2.11
CA GLU A 36 -22.26 3.74 1.86
C GLU A 36 -21.44 3.08 0.75
N GLN A 37 -21.00 3.83 -0.27
CA GLN A 37 -20.13 3.27 -1.31
C GLN A 37 -18.76 2.90 -0.72
N TRP A 38 -18.19 3.80 0.09
CA TRP A 38 -16.97 3.53 0.84
C TRP A 38 -17.12 2.31 1.75
N LYS A 39 -18.23 2.26 2.51
CA LYS A 39 -18.52 1.18 3.45
C LYS A 39 -18.61 -0.18 2.74
N ARG A 40 -19.34 -0.23 1.62
CA ARG A 40 -19.51 -1.42 0.78
C ARG A 40 -18.18 -1.91 0.20
N VAL A 41 -17.40 -1.03 -0.42
CA VAL A 41 -16.12 -1.43 -1.04
C VAL A 41 -15.10 -1.83 0.05
N ARG A 42 -15.09 -1.13 1.18
CA ARG A 42 -14.25 -1.50 2.33
C ARG A 42 -14.58 -2.90 2.84
N SER A 43 -15.86 -3.23 3.02
CA SER A 43 -16.25 -4.55 3.52
C SER A 43 -15.86 -5.67 2.56
N ILE A 44 -15.86 -5.41 1.25
CA ILE A 44 -15.42 -6.36 0.23
C ILE A 44 -13.89 -6.56 0.27
N LEU A 45 -13.11 -5.50 0.43
CA LEU A 45 -11.64 -5.56 0.40
C LEU A 45 -11.01 -6.04 1.71
N THR A 46 -11.64 -5.78 2.85
CA THR A 46 -11.06 -6.07 4.18
C THR A 46 -10.61 -7.54 4.37
N PRO A 47 -11.35 -8.57 3.91
CA PRO A 47 -10.93 -9.97 4.05
C PRO A 47 -9.58 -10.30 3.39
N SER A 48 -9.21 -9.60 2.32
CA SER A 48 -7.93 -9.77 1.63
C SER A 48 -6.73 -9.34 2.47
N PHE A 49 -6.94 -8.57 3.54
CA PHE A 49 -5.92 -8.10 4.48
C PHE A 49 -5.97 -8.83 5.83
N SER A 50 -6.57 -10.02 5.88
CA SER A 50 -6.53 -10.88 7.07
C SER A 50 -5.11 -11.38 7.36
N ALA A 51 -4.83 -11.74 8.61
CA ALA A 51 -3.51 -12.27 9.01
C ALA A 51 -3.09 -13.51 8.19
N ALA A 52 -4.04 -14.38 7.83
CA ALA A 52 -3.78 -15.54 6.98
C ALA A 52 -3.32 -15.11 5.58
N LYS A 53 -4.03 -14.15 4.95
CA LYS A 53 -3.65 -13.61 3.64
C LYS A 53 -2.32 -12.86 3.68
N MET A 54 -2.06 -12.07 4.73
CA MET A 54 -0.76 -11.43 4.90
C MET A 54 0.38 -12.44 5.04
N LYS A 55 0.13 -13.60 5.68
CA LYS A 55 1.11 -14.68 5.77
C LYS A 55 1.36 -15.34 4.41
N GLU A 56 0.33 -15.51 3.59
CA GLU A 56 0.45 -15.99 2.20
C GLU A 56 1.25 -15.01 1.31
N MET A 57 1.19 -13.71 1.58
CA MET A 57 1.94 -12.67 0.84
C MET A 57 3.43 -12.61 1.21
N ALA A 58 3.79 -13.04 2.42
CA ALA A 58 5.15 -12.89 2.94
C ALA A 58 6.27 -13.48 2.04
N PRO A 59 6.11 -14.67 1.41
CA PRO A 59 7.11 -15.20 0.49
C PRO A 59 7.37 -14.28 -0.71
N LEU A 60 6.32 -13.68 -1.28
CA LEU A 60 6.45 -12.75 -2.42
C LEU A 60 7.19 -11.46 -2.02
N ILE A 61 6.91 -10.97 -0.81
CA ILE A 61 7.61 -9.81 -0.25
C ILE A 61 9.09 -10.12 -0.04
N ASN A 62 9.41 -11.32 0.46
CA ASN A 62 10.79 -11.75 0.65
C ASN A 62 11.55 -11.83 -0.67
N THR A 63 10.94 -12.38 -1.73
CA THR A 63 11.55 -12.41 -3.07
C THR A 63 11.89 -11.00 -3.56
N ALA A 64 10.97 -10.04 -3.40
CA ALA A 64 11.25 -8.64 -3.74
C ALA A 64 12.37 -8.04 -2.87
N ALA A 65 12.44 -8.43 -1.59
CA ALA A 65 13.48 -7.97 -0.68
C ALA A 65 14.86 -8.55 -1.05
N ASP A 66 14.93 -9.80 -1.50
CA ASP A 66 16.16 -10.40 -2.02
C ASP A 66 16.66 -9.65 -3.26
N ALA A 67 15.76 -9.27 -4.16
CA ALA A 67 16.09 -8.44 -5.32
C ALA A 67 16.61 -7.04 -4.90
N LEU A 68 16.00 -6.42 -3.90
CA LEU A 68 16.50 -5.18 -3.31
C LEU A 68 17.93 -5.37 -2.76
N MET A 69 18.18 -6.43 -2.00
CA MET A 69 19.52 -6.71 -1.44
C MET A 69 20.57 -6.88 -2.53
N ASN A 70 20.25 -7.59 -3.62
CA ASN A 70 21.16 -7.73 -4.75
C ASN A 70 21.49 -6.37 -5.38
N ASN A 71 20.49 -5.49 -5.56
CA ASN A 71 20.71 -4.14 -6.08
C ASN A 71 21.58 -3.30 -5.13
N LEU A 72 21.37 -3.41 -3.82
CA LEU A 72 22.16 -2.67 -2.83
C LEU A 72 23.60 -3.18 -2.73
N ASN A 73 23.84 -4.49 -2.91
CA ASN A 73 25.19 -5.06 -2.91
C ASN A 73 26.07 -4.48 -4.02
N VAL A 74 25.51 -4.24 -5.21
CA VAL A 74 26.25 -3.59 -6.33
C VAL A 74 26.75 -2.20 -5.91
N HIS A 75 25.92 -1.43 -5.21
CA HIS A 75 26.31 -0.11 -4.70
C HIS A 75 27.30 -0.20 -3.53
N ALA A 76 27.14 -1.20 -2.66
CA ALA A 76 28.06 -1.43 -1.55
C ALA A 76 29.47 -1.79 -2.05
N GLU A 77 29.55 -2.62 -3.10
CA GLU A 77 30.81 -3.01 -3.74
C GLU A 77 31.47 -1.87 -4.52
N SER A 78 30.69 -1.00 -5.16
CA SER A 78 31.24 0.15 -5.87
C SER A 78 31.77 1.24 -4.94
N GLY A 79 31.24 1.33 -3.71
CA GLY A 79 31.57 2.39 -2.75
C GLY A 79 31.04 3.76 -3.15
N GLU A 80 30.21 3.83 -4.18
CA GLU A 80 29.65 5.09 -4.69
C GLU A 80 28.36 5.47 -3.96
N ALA A 81 28.13 6.77 -3.84
CA ALA A 81 26.84 7.27 -3.37
C ALA A 81 25.74 6.96 -4.40
N PHE A 82 24.56 6.59 -3.92
CA PHE A 82 23.42 6.25 -4.76
C PHE A 82 22.10 6.76 -4.14
N ASP A 83 21.05 6.80 -4.96
CA ASP A 83 19.72 7.21 -4.52
C ASP A 83 18.93 6.02 -3.95
N ILE A 84 18.89 5.95 -2.62
CA ILE A 84 18.14 4.92 -1.89
C ILE A 84 16.63 4.99 -2.14
N HIS A 85 16.07 6.17 -2.46
CA HIS A 85 14.64 6.30 -2.76
C HIS A 85 14.28 5.60 -4.05
N ARG A 86 15.17 5.60 -5.04
CA ARG A 86 14.98 4.84 -6.28
C ARG A 86 14.92 3.34 -6.01
N CYS A 87 15.84 2.82 -5.20
CA CYS A 87 15.88 1.39 -4.84
C CYS A 87 14.60 0.95 -4.09
N PHE A 88 14.20 1.70 -3.06
CA PHE A 88 12.95 1.39 -2.34
C PHE A 88 11.70 1.62 -3.20
N GLY A 89 11.72 2.58 -4.13
CA GLY A 89 10.66 2.77 -5.11
C GLY A 89 10.45 1.52 -5.97
N CYS A 90 11.52 0.96 -6.54
CA CYS A 90 11.47 -0.30 -7.27
C CYS A 90 10.98 -1.46 -6.37
N PHE A 91 11.55 -1.62 -5.17
CA PHE A 91 11.14 -2.67 -4.23
C PHE A 91 9.64 -2.61 -3.88
N THR A 92 9.12 -1.43 -3.54
CA THR A 92 7.70 -1.28 -3.19
C THR A 92 6.79 -1.55 -4.38
N MET A 93 7.21 -1.18 -5.59
CA MET A 93 6.49 -1.50 -6.82
C MET A 93 6.46 -3.00 -7.09
N ASP A 94 7.59 -3.69 -6.94
CA ASP A 94 7.70 -5.15 -7.10
C ASP A 94 6.82 -5.88 -6.09
N VAL A 95 6.86 -5.47 -4.81
CA VAL A 95 6.00 -6.00 -3.75
C VAL A 95 4.52 -5.84 -4.13
N ILE A 96 4.10 -4.65 -4.55
CA ILE A 96 2.70 -4.38 -4.92
C ILE A 96 2.30 -5.23 -6.14
N ALA A 97 3.16 -5.31 -7.15
CA ALA A 97 2.90 -6.06 -8.37
C ALA A 97 2.73 -7.56 -8.09
N SER A 98 3.66 -8.16 -7.36
CA SER A 98 3.62 -9.58 -7.01
C SER A 98 2.45 -9.91 -6.10
N VAL A 99 2.23 -9.13 -5.03
CA VAL A 99 1.15 -9.42 -4.07
C VAL A 99 -0.23 -9.20 -4.67
N ALA A 100 -0.43 -8.14 -5.45
CA ALA A 100 -1.75 -7.81 -5.99
C ALA A 100 -2.12 -8.65 -7.21
N PHE A 101 -1.14 -9.06 -8.04
CA PHE A 101 -1.39 -9.69 -9.33
C PHE A 101 -0.79 -11.10 -9.48
N GLY A 102 -0.02 -11.58 -8.50
CA GLY A 102 0.59 -12.92 -8.54
C GLY A 102 1.74 -13.06 -9.52
N ASN A 103 2.41 -11.96 -9.86
CA ASN A 103 3.59 -11.93 -10.73
C ASN A 103 4.87 -12.37 -10.02
#